data_AF-A0A848CU29-F1
#
_entry.id   AF-A0A848CU29-F1
#
_cell.length_a   1.000
_cell.length_b   1.000
_cell.length_c   1.000
_cell.angle_alpha   90.00
_cell.angle_beta   90.00
_cell.angle_gamma   90.00
#
_symmetry.space_group_name_H-M   'P 1'
#
loop_
_entity.id
_entity.type
_entity.pdbx_description
1 polymer ?
#
loop_
_entity_poly.entity_id
_entity_poly.type
_entity_poly.pdbx_seq_one_letter_code
_entity_poly.pdbx_strand_id
1 'polypeptide(L)'
;MIKEWQNDHWISNSYDELGNRSQITSSLGAKIDVARNEMGNVSQITASRSEQEHWTTSMQYNELGQEIERILPGDVISKWQYDATGRPTHHRISSQNRDTRRRVYHWGVNHQLRSMVNELTGVKVTYGYDEFSNLVWSNQGGQFDFLHRSVDDVGNLYETKEMTDRVYGAGSRLLETQEATFSYDEEGNLIQKVEKSGDTWKYEYFGNGMMSKVIKPDKTEVTFKYDSLGRRAEKSSDEKTMKFIWDGNTILHEWVECGNAYGATNTSTYTATQNPENKAENLVTWIFEPDTFIPSAKITSEGSYSITSDHLGKPVKAYDEEGNRVWSAELDIFGRVNEFTGEKDFIPFRYQGQYEDKEVNLCYNRFRYYLPSEGMYTQQDPIGLEGSNPTLYGYIRDSNIEVDPLGLTNWSAFLRALNIPQSPELTNPHGHHIVFKGVFKDKRGVYVKISQGILDKYKIDINDPSNLMWASNTKGVHTEENAKKVAEALMEKHKELLPQLTGEADAFKNAQKQMKEHLQKVGEKVFGCY
;
A
#
# COMPACT_ATOMS: atom_id res chain seq x y z
N MET A 1 -19.94 13.69 -11.17
CA MET A 1 -18.87 14.53 -10.60
C MET A 1 -19.10 14.63 -9.10
N ILE A 2 -18.09 14.32 -8.29
CA ILE A 2 -18.13 14.42 -6.82
C ILE A 2 -17.02 15.36 -6.40
N LYS A 3 -17.34 16.38 -5.59
CA LYS A 3 -16.39 17.40 -5.14
C LYS A 3 -16.20 17.33 -3.63
N GLU A 4 -14.96 17.26 -3.19
CA GLU A 4 -14.54 17.27 -1.79
C GLU A 4 -13.83 18.58 -1.47
N TRP A 5 -14.15 19.19 -0.33
CA TRP A 5 -13.49 20.39 0.17
C TRP A 5 -12.61 20.06 1.37
N GLN A 6 -11.37 20.56 1.34
CA GLN A 6 -10.37 20.45 2.40
C GLN A 6 -9.87 21.87 2.70
N ASN A 7 -10.46 22.49 3.72
CA ASN A 7 -10.30 23.92 4.01
C ASN A 7 -10.64 24.77 2.76
N ASP A 8 -9.71 25.60 2.31
CA ASP A 8 -9.88 26.50 1.16
C ASP A 8 -9.59 25.82 -0.19
N HIS A 9 -9.33 24.51 -0.20
CA HIS A 9 -9.00 23.75 -1.39
C HIS A 9 -10.06 22.70 -1.70
N TRP A 10 -10.17 22.34 -2.97
CA TRP A 10 -11.10 21.32 -3.39
C TRP A 10 -10.45 20.34 -4.36
N ILE A 11 -11.00 19.13 -4.37
CA ILE A 11 -10.74 18.09 -5.36
C ILE A 11 -12.07 17.69 -5.97
N SER A 12 -12.09 17.46 -7.28
CA SER A 12 -13.27 17.04 -8.02
C SER A 12 -12.95 15.79 -8.83
N ASN A 13 -13.73 14.75 -8.59
CA ASN A 13 -13.65 13.45 -9.24
C ASN A 13 -14.78 13.30 -10.26
N SER A 14 -14.43 12.97 -11.49
CA SER A 14 -15.38 12.56 -12.54
C SER A 14 -15.29 11.05 -12.74
N TYR A 15 -16.43 10.48 -13.15
CA TYR A 15 -16.59 9.04 -13.31
C TYR A 15 -17.16 8.75 -14.69
N ASP A 16 -16.78 7.61 -15.27
CA ASP A 16 -17.39 7.09 -16.48
C ASP A 16 -18.78 6.48 -16.20
N GLU A 17 -19.44 5.98 -17.26
CA GLU A 17 -20.77 5.36 -17.15
C GLU A 17 -20.78 4.05 -16.34
N LEU A 18 -19.62 3.44 -16.11
CA LEU A 18 -19.44 2.23 -15.30
C LEU A 18 -19.10 2.55 -13.84
N GLY A 19 -19.03 3.84 -13.48
CA GLY A 19 -18.66 4.29 -12.15
C GLY A 19 -17.16 4.23 -11.86
N ASN A 20 -16.31 3.99 -12.86
CA ASN A 20 -14.86 4.09 -12.66
C ASN A 20 -14.45 5.55 -12.68
N ARG A 21 -13.49 5.91 -11.82
CA ARG A 21 -12.92 7.25 -11.83
C ARG A 21 -12.16 7.50 -13.14
N SER A 22 -12.56 8.55 -13.86
CA SER A 22 -12.02 8.92 -15.17
C SER A 22 -11.20 10.21 -15.16
N GLN A 23 -11.46 11.11 -14.20
CA GLN A 23 -10.67 12.33 -14.06
C GLN A 23 -10.63 12.82 -12.61
N ILE A 24 -9.48 13.36 -12.21
CA ILE A 24 -9.28 14.09 -10.95
C ILE A 24 -8.85 15.52 -11.31
N THR A 25 -9.52 16.51 -10.74
CA THR A 25 -9.12 17.92 -10.83
C THR A 25 -9.01 18.55 -9.45
N SER A 26 -8.18 19.57 -9.27
CA SER A 26 -8.12 20.28 -7.99
C SER A 26 -8.07 21.81 -8.14
N SER A 27 -8.39 22.51 -7.05
CA SER A 27 -8.22 23.96 -6.93
C SER A 27 -6.77 24.44 -7.05
N LEU A 28 -5.81 23.51 -6.99
CA LEU A 28 -4.37 23.77 -7.10
C LEU A 28 -3.81 23.38 -8.48
N GLY A 29 -4.69 23.16 -9.45
CA GLY A 29 -4.31 22.99 -10.86
C GLY A 29 -4.05 21.56 -11.29
N ALA A 30 -4.15 20.55 -10.41
CA ALA A 30 -4.06 19.17 -10.85
C ALA A 30 -5.17 18.88 -11.86
N LYS A 31 -4.80 18.23 -12.96
CA LYS A 31 -5.70 17.57 -13.91
C LYS A 31 -5.11 16.22 -14.26
N ILE A 32 -5.79 15.16 -13.86
CA ILE A 32 -5.34 13.77 -14.03
C ILE A 32 -6.44 13.03 -14.76
N ASP A 33 -6.19 12.69 -16.01
CA ASP A 33 -7.08 11.92 -16.86
C ASP A 33 -6.65 10.45 -16.83
N VAL A 34 -7.63 9.55 -16.64
CA VAL A 34 -7.43 8.11 -16.55
C VAL A 34 -8.21 7.44 -17.67
N ALA A 35 -7.49 6.86 -18.63
CA ALA A 35 -8.08 6.02 -19.66
C ALA A 35 -8.00 4.55 -19.26
N ARG A 36 -9.06 3.81 -19.57
CA ARG A 36 -9.15 2.37 -19.33
C ARG A 36 -9.40 1.65 -20.64
N ASN A 37 -8.89 0.43 -20.77
CA ASN A 37 -9.22 -0.44 -21.89
C ASN A 37 -10.60 -1.10 -21.67
N GLU A 38 -11.04 -1.90 -22.65
CA GLU A 38 -12.34 -2.59 -22.61
C GLU A 38 -12.50 -3.56 -21.42
N MET A 39 -11.40 -4.00 -20.81
CA MET A 39 -11.39 -4.86 -19.62
C MET A 39 -11.46 -4.07 -18.30
N GLY A 40 -11.46 -2.73 -18.36
CA GLY A 40 -11.45 -1.83 -17.20
C GLY A 40 -10.06 -1.57 -16.62
N ASN A 41 -9.00 -2.14 -17.20
CA ASN A 41 -7.62 -1.90 -16.76
C ASN A 41 -7.15 -0.53 -17.23
N VAL A 42 -6.38 0.18 -16.40
CA VAL A 42 -5.87 1.52 -16.70
C VAL A 42 -4.86 1.45 -17.84
N SER A 43 -5.23 1.87 -19.05
CA SER A 43 -4.35 1.82 -20.22
C SER A 43 -3.44 3.04 -20.33
N GLN A 44 -3.87 4.18 -19.77
CA GLN A 44 -3.10 5.42 -19.80
C GLN A 44 -3.47 6.33 -18.63
N ILE A 45 -2.48 7.02 -18.08
CA ILE A 45 -2.67 8.14 -17.14
C ILE A 45 -1.97 9.35 -17.74
N THR A 46 -2.69 10.46 -17.86
CA THR A 46 -2.15 11.75 -18.30
C THR A 46 -2.38 12.76 -17.18
N ALA A 47 -1.31 13.35 -16.66
CA ALA A 47 -1.37 14.26 -15.53
C ALA A 47 -0.66 15.58 -15.85
N SER A 48 -1.26 16.70 -15.45
CA SER A 48 -0.63 18.01 -15.53
C SER A 48 -1.04 18.93 -14.40
N ARG A 49 -0.27 20.03 -14.27
CA ARG A 49 -0.59 21.19 -13.42
C ARG A 49 -0.97 22.44 -14.23
N SER A 50 -0.70 22.42 -15.53
CA SER A 50 -0.99 23.50 -16.49
C SER A 50 -1.41 22.89 -17.83
N GLU A 51 -1.79 23.73 -18.79
CA GLU A 51 -2.17 23.28 -20.14
C GLU A 51 -0.98 22.94 -21.05
N GLN A 52 0.27 23.16 -20.61
CA GLN A 52 1.45 23.09 -21.48
C GLN A 52 2.33 21.85 -21.28
N GLU A 53 2.40 21.32 -20.06
CA GLU A 53 3.25 20.17 -19.74
C GLU A 53 2.43 19.03 -19.13
N HIS A 54 2.53 17.84 -19.74
CA HIS A 54 1.80 16.65 -19.34
C HIS A 54 2.75 15.49 -19.11
N TRP A 55 2.74 14.93 -17.91
CA TRP A 55 3.29 13.60 -17.66
C TRP A 55 2.30 12.56 -18.18
N THR A 56 2.76 11.61 -19.00
CA THR A 56 1.89 10.56 -19.57
C THR A 56 2.56 9.20 -19.44
N THR A 57 1.84 8.22 -18.89
CA THR A 57 2.27 6.81 -18.92
C THR A 57 1.22 5.96 -19.60
N SER A 58 1.66 4.90 -20.29
CA SER A 58 0.79 3.90 -20.90
C SER A 58 1.15 2.50 -20.44
N MET A 59 0.14 1.68 -20.16
CA MET A 59 0.30 0.31 -19.69
C MET A 59 -0.34 -0.68 -20.66
N GLN A 60 0.35 -1.79 -20.87
CA GLN A 60 -0.15 -2.95 -21.58
C GLN A 60 -0.33 -4.11 -20.61
N TYR A 61 -1.37 -4.90 -20.87
CA TYR A 61 -1.75 -6.02 -20.02
C TYR A 61 -1.80 -7.31 -20.83
N ASN A 62 -1.48 -8.42 -20.18
CA ASN A 62 -1.80 -9.73 -20.73
C ASN A 62 -3.31 -10.01 -20.66
N GLU A 63 -3.72 -11.15 -21.21
CA GLU A 63 -5.13 -11.57 -21.24
C GLU A 63 -5.74 -11.82 -19.84
N LEU A 64 -4.91 -11.97 -18.81
CA LEU A 64 -5.33 -12.11 -17.41
C LEU A 64 -5.45 -10.76 -16.68
N GLY A 65 -5.23 -9.65 -17.38
CA GLY A 65 -5.29 -8.30 -16.80
C GLY A 65 -4.07 -7.93 -15.96
N GLN A 66 -2.95 -8.66 -16.11
CA GLN A 66 -1.70 -8.34 -15.42
C GLN A 66 -0.83 -7.44 -16.31
N GLU A 67 -0.29 -6.37 -15.75
CA GLU A 67 0.56 -5.44 -16.49
C GLU A 67 1.83 -6.14 -16.96
N ILE A 68 2.11 -6.13 -18.27
CA ILE A 68 3.32 -6.74 -18.84
C ILE A 68 4.34 -5.71 -19.32
N GLU A 69 3.88 -4.51 -19.64
CA GLU A 69 4.72 -3.41 -20.10
C GLU A 69 4.11 -2.08 -19.67
N ARG A 70 4.96 -1.18 -19.21
CA ARG A 70 4.62 0.21 -18.94
C ARG A 70 5.68 1.10 -19.56
N ILE A 71 5.21 2.09 -20.32
CA ILE A 71 6.03 3.12 -20.94
C ILE A 71 5.81 4.41 -20.16
N LEU A 72 6.91 5.03 -19.77
CA LEU A 72 6.98 6.26 -19.00
C LEU A 72 7.79 7.28 -19.81
N PRO A 73 7.68 8.59 -19.51
CA PRO A 73 8.51 9.63 -20.12
C PRO A 73 10.01 9.30 -20.10
N GLY A 74 10.76 9.85 -21.05
CA GLY A 74 12.19 9.59 -21.20
C GLY A 74 12.55 8.20 -21.73
N ASP A 75 11.63 7.56 -22.47
CA ASP A 75 11.76 6.17 -22.96
C ASP A 75 12.07 5.15 -21.86
N VAL A 76 11.56 5.41 -20.64
CA VAL A 76 11.67 4.47 -19.53
C VAL A 76 10.61 3.39 -19.72
N ILE A 77 11.05 2.13 -19.81
CA ILE A 77 10.18 0.98 -20.04
C ILE A 77 10.32 0.00 -18.89
N SER A 78 9.22 -0.28 -18.21
CA SER A 78 9.09 -1.32 -17.17
C SER A 78 8.39 -2.54 -17.76
N LYS A 79 8.94 -3.74 -17.55
CA LYS A 79 8.39 -5.01 -18.04
C LYS A 79 8.28 -6.03 -16.93
N TRP A 80 7.16 -6.73 -16.92
CA TRP A 80 6.88 -7.82 -15.99
C TRP A 80 6.69 -9.13 -16.74
N GLN A 81 7.09 -10.21 -16.08
CA GLN A 81 6.74 -11.57 -16.47
C GLN A 81 6.13 -12.29 -15.28
N TYR A 82 5.26 -13.24 -15.55
CA TYR A 82 4.50 -13.97 -14.56
C TYR A 82 4.63 -15.48 -14.78
N ASP A 83 4.51 -16.26 -13.72
CA ASP A 83 4.34 -17.71 -13.84
C ASP A 83 2.88 -18.08 -14.18
N ALA A 84 2.63 -19.36 -14.42
CA ALA A 84 1.29 -19.88 -14.75
C ALA A 84 0.24 -19.68 -13.63
N THR A 85 0.67 -19.33 -12.42
CA THR A 85 -0.20 -19.02 -11.27
C THR A 85 -0.37 -17.52 -11.03
N GLY A 86 0.15 -16.69 -11.95
CA GLY A 86 0.02 -15.24 -11.91
C GLY A 86 1.02 -14.53 -11.00
N ARG A 87 2.04 -15.21 -10.47
CA ARG A 87 3.04 -14.57 -9.60
C ARG A 87 4.14 -13.90 -10.44
N PRO A 88 4.60 -12.68 -10.09
CA PRO A 88 5.65 -12.00 -10.84
C PRO A 88 6.97 -12.77 -10.78
N THR A 89 7.54 -13.19 -11.90
CA THR A 89 8.82 -13.91 -11.94
C THR A 89 9.99 -13.01 -12.32
N HIS A 90 9.74 -12.00 -13.16
CA HIS A 90 10.78 -11.08 -13.60
C HIS A 90 10.26 -9.64 -13.62
N HIS A 91 11.11 -8.71 -13.19
CA HIS A 91 10.91 -7.28 -13.38
C HIS A 91 12.15 -6.69 -14.04
N ARG A 92 11.95 -6.03 -15.18
CA ARG A 92 13.01 -5.34 -15.91
C ARG A 92 12.62 -3.89 -16.11
N ILE A 93 13.54 -2.98 -15.81
CA ILE A 93 13.38 -1.56 -16.17
C ILE A 93 14.55 -1.16 -17.04
N SER A 94 14.26 -0.64 -18.23
CA SER A 94 15.23 -0.05 -19.13
C SER A 94 15.02 1.45 -19.27
N SER A 95 16.11 2.19 -19.36
CA SER A 95 16.14 3.61 -19.70
C SER A 95 17.42 3.91 -20.48
N GLN A 96 17.38 4.86 -21.42
CA GLN A 96 18.54 5.25 -22.23
C GLN A 96 19.25 4.04 -22.86
N ASN A 97 18.46 3.11 -23.40
CA ASN A 97 18.91 1.85 -24.00
C ASN A 97 19.73 0.93 -23.09
N ARG A 98 19.64 1.10 -21.77
CA ARG A 98 20.32 0.26 -20.77
C ARG A 98 19.34 -0.22 -19.71
N ASP A 99 19.59 -1.41 -19.19
CA ASP A 99 18.81 -1.89 -18.06
C ASP A 99 19.31 -1.25 -16.78
N THR A 100 18.38 -0.58 -16.12
CA THR A 100 18.62 0.06 -14.84
C THR A 100 18.10 -0.80 -13.69
N ARG A 101 17.21 -1.78 -13.95
CA ARG A 101 16.78 -2.82 -13.01
C ARG A 101 16.61 -4.16 -13.74
N ARG A 102 17.07 -5.25 -13.13
CA ARG A 102 16.67 -6.63 -13.42
C ARG A 102 16.48 -7.38 -12.11
N ARG A 103 15.26 -7.86 -11.85
CA ARG A 103 14.91 -8.67 -10.68
C ARG A 103 14.30 -9.98 -11.12
N VAL A 104 14.73 -11.07 -10.51
CA VAL A 104 14.12 -12.40 -10.64
C VAL A 104 13.57 -12.83 -9.28
N TYR A 105 12.31 -13.24 -9.27
CA TYR A 105 11.58 -13.67 -8.08
C TYR A 105 11.35 -15.17 -8.14
N HIS A 106 11.78 -15.87 -7.10
CA HIS A 106 11.58 -17.32 -6.98
C HIS A 106 10.56 -17.59 -5.89
N TRP A 107 9.40 -18.10 -6.29
CA TRP A 107 8.29 -18.39 -5.40
C TRP A 107 8.27 -19.86 -4.97
N GLY A 108 7.97 -20.10 -3.70
CA GLY A 108 7.74 -21.42 -3.14
C GLY A 108 6.26 -21.81 -3.15
N VAL A 109 5.93 -22.80 -2.32
CA VAL A 109 4.54 -23.13 -1.97
C VAL A 109 3.90 -21.96 -1.20
N ASN A 110 2.57 -21.92 -1.17
CA ASN A 110 1.79 -20.90 -0.44
C ASN A 110 2.14 -19.45 -0.80
N HIS A 111 2.56 -19.19 -2.05
CA HIS A 111 2.95 -17.85 -2.53
C HIS A 111 4.11 -17.20 -1.76
N GLN A 112 4.93 -17.97 -1.04
CA GLN A 112 6.07 -17.42 -0.30
C GLN A 112 7.23 -17.05 -1.23
N LEU A 113 7.74 -15.83 -1.14
CA LEU A 113 8.93 -15.42 -1.90
C LEU A 113 10.17 -16.07 -1.27
N ARG A 114 10.81 -17.01 -1.95
CA ARG A 114 11.98 -17.75 -1.42
C ARG A 114 13.30 -17.08 -1.70
N SER A 115 13.40 -16.40 -2.84
CA SER A 115 14.55 -15.54 -3.12
C SER A 115 14.28 -14.49 -4.17
N MET A 116 15.01 -13.40 -4.09
CA MET A 116 15.06 -12.33 -5.09
C MET A 116 16.50 -12.17 -5.57
N VAL A 117 16.70 -12.13 -6.89
CA VAL A 117 18.02 -11.97 -7.51
C VAL A 117 18.09 -10.66 -8.26
N ASN A 118 19.13 -9.86 -8.01
CA ASN A 118 19.52 -8.73 -8.82
C ASN A 118 20.43 -9.22 -9.95
N GLU A 119 19.91 -9.39 -11.17
CA GLU A 119 20.74 -9.91 -12.28
C GLU A 119 21.78 -8.90 -12.80
N LEU A 120 21.66 -7.62 -12.43
CA LEU A 120 22.69 -6.63 -12.79
C LEU A 120 23.94 -6.76 -11.92
N THR A 121 23.80 -7.21 -10.67
CA THR A 121 24.91 -7.32 -9.71
C THR A 121 25.25 -8.77 -9.33
N GLY A 122 24.35 -9.73 -9.62
CA GLY A 122 24.44 -11.12 -9.17
C GLY A 122 24.02 -11.34 -7.71
N VAL A 123 23.69 -10.27 -6.97
CA VAL A 123 23.28 -10.36 -5.56
C VAL A 123 21.97 -11.13 -5.42
N LYS A 124 21.93 -12.11 -4.52
CA LYS A 124 20.74 -12.91 -4.21
C LYS A 124 20.37 -12.73 -2.74
N VAL A 125 19.14 -12.32 -2.50
CA VAL A 125 18.50 -12.34 -1.18
C VAL A 125 17.66 -13.59 -1.07
N THR A 126 17.82 -14.35 0.00
CA THR A 126 17.01 -15.53 0.34
C THR A 126 16.16 -15.25 1.57
N TYR A 127 14.97 -15.85 1.63
CA TYR A 127 14.00 -15.62 2.69
C TYR A 127 13.58 -16.93 3.35
N GLY A 128 13.51 -16.92 4.68
CA GLY A 128 13.07 -18.04 5.50
C GLY A 128 11.71 -17.82 6.11
N TYR A 129 10.98 -18.91 6.26
CA TYR A 129 9.64 -18.94 6.82
C TYR A 129 9.53 -20.01 7.90
N ASP A 130 8.70 -19.77 8.91
CA ASP A 130 8.35 -20.77 9.91
C ASP A 130 7.20 -21.69 9.43
N GLU A 131 6.76 -22.60 10.30
CA GLU A 131 5.66 -23.54 10.01
C GLU A 131 4.29 -22.87 9.85
N PHE A 132 4.13 -21.66 10.38
CA PHE A 132 2.93 -20.83 10.27
C PHE A 132 2.96 -19.88 9.07
N SER A 133 4.00 -19.99 8.24
CA SER A 133 4.24 -19.16 7.06
C SER A 133 4.57 -17.69 7.35
N ASN A 134 5.03 -17.36 8.56
CA ASN A 134 5.58 -16.03 8.87
C ASN A 134 6.97 -15.87 8.25
N LEU A 135 7.31 -14.67 7.79
CA LEU A 135 8.66 -14.34 7.34
C LEU A 135 9.57 -14.14 8.56
N VAL A 136 10.56 -15.01 8.74
CA VAL A 136 11.40 -15.04 9.97
C VAL A 136 12.86 -14.64 9.76
N TRP A 137 13.34 -14.60 8.52
CA TRP A 137 14.65 -14.01 8.22
C TRP A 137 14.84 -13.72 6.72
N SER A 138 15.80 -12.85 6.43
CA SER A 138 16.39 -12.68 5.10
C SER A 138 17.92 -12.79 5.16
N ASN A 139 18.54 -13.24 4.08
CA ASN A 139 20.00 -13.36 3.96
C ASN A 139 20.47 -12.97 2.55
N GLN A 140 21.47 -12.07 2.45
CA GLN A 140 21.97 -11.49 1.18
C GLN A 140 23.28 -12.13 0.67
N GLY A 141 23.68 -13.29 1.17
CA GLY A 141 24.68 -14.15 0.51
C GLY A 141 25.81 -14.66 1.40
N GLY A 142 26.18 -13.97 2.48
CA GLY A 142 27.16 -14.45 3.45
C GLY A 142 26.55 -15.46 4.44
N GLN A 143 27.36 -16.42 4.91
CA GLN A 143 26.94 -17.40 5.93
C GLN A 143 26.45 -16.74 7.24
N PHE A 144 26.79 -15.48 7.48
CA PHE A 144 26.47 -14.74 8.71
C PHE A 144 25.60 -13.49 8.50
N ASP A 145 25.21 -13.17 7.25
CA ASP A 145 24.47 -11.94 6.92
C ASP A 145 22.97 -12.14 7.05
N PHE A 146 22.53 -12.66 8.21
CA PHE A 146 21.12 -12.84 8.51
C PHE A 146 20.54 -11.59 9.16
N LEU A 147 19.45 -11.12 8.57
CA LEU A 147 18.52 -10.24 9.24
C LEU A 147 17.34 -11.09 9.70
N HIS A 148 17.22 -11.29 11.01
CA HIS A 148 16.11 -12.04 11.59
C HIS A 148 14.90 -11.15 11.83
N ARG A 149 13.74 -11.77 11.71
CA ARG A 149 12.41 -11.23 11.98
C ARG A 149 11.63 -12.30 12.76
N SER A 150 12.26 -12.85 13.79
CA SER A 150 11.67 -13.95 14.58
C SER A 150 10.46 -13.44 15.35
N VAL A 151 9.49 -14.31 15.58
CA VAL A 151 8.27 -13.97 16.32
C VAL A 151 8.02 -14.93 17.47
N ASP A 152 7.52 -14.42 18.59
CA ASP A 152 7.00 -15.24 19.69
C ASP A 152 5.54 -15.66 19.45
N ASP A 153 4.95 -16.39 20.40
CA ASP A 153 3.59 -16.94 20.30
C ASP A 153 2.49 -15.87 20.14
N VAL A 154 2.77 -14.61 20.51
CA VAL A 154 1.84 -13.47 20.36
C VAL A 154 2.26 -12.51 19.23
N GLY A 155 3.31 -12.87 18.49
CA GLY A 155 3.79 -12.17 17.30
C GLY A 155 4.71 -10.97 17.58
N ASN A 156 5.30 -10.87 18.77
CA ASN A 156 6.33 -9.86 19.06
C ASN A 156 7.58 -10.11 18.24
N LEU A 157 8.21 -9.04 17.76
CA LEU A 157 9.26 -9.13 16.73
C LEU A 157 10.66 -9.08 17.32
N TYR A 158 11.55 -9.97 16.88
CA TYR A 158 12.94 -10.05 17.34
C TYR A 158 13.91 -10.01 16.15
N GLU A 159 15.05 -9.32 16.32
CA GLU A 159 16.13 -9.26 15.34
C GLU A 159 17.21 -10.34 15.56
N THR A 160 16.99 -11.23 16.53
CA THR A 160 17.79 -12.44 16.72
C THR A 160 16.95 -13.70 16.53
N LYS A 161 17.62 -14.82 16.23
CA LYS A 161 16.97 -16.13 16.16
C LYS A 161 16.56 -16.62 17.55
N GLU A 162 17.38 -16.31 18.55
CA GLU A 162 17.21 -16.74 19.94
C GLU A 162 16.15 -15.90 20.69
N MET A 163 15.68 -14.80 20.11
CA MET A 163 14.66 -13.90 20.68
C MET A 163 15.07 -13.31 22.03
N THR A 164 16.33 -12.89 22.15
CA THR A 164 16.91 -12.34 23.40
C THR A 164 17.28 -10.86 23.31
N ASP A 165 17.17 -10.25 22.13
CA ASP A 165 17.57 -8.87 21.87
C ASP A 165 16.56 -7.81 22.31
N ARG A 166 15.35 -8.24 22.69
CA ARG A 166 14.23 -7.36 23.00
C ARG A 166 13.44 -7.84 24.21
N VAL A 167 12.91 -6.90 24.98
CA VAL A 167 12.05 -7.15 26.13
C VAL A 167 10.69 -6.54 25.88
N TYR A 168 9.65 -7.36 25.99
CA TYR A 168 8.25 -6.95 25.81
C TYR A 168 7.49 -6.97 27.14
N GLY A 169 6.66 -5.96 27.35
CA GLY A 169 5.72 -5.85 28.46
C GLY A 169 4.32 -6.33 28.11
N ALA A 170 3.37 -6.07 29.01
CA ALA A 170 1.97 -6.44 28.82
C ALA A 170 1.37 -5.82 27.55
N GLY A 171 0.64 -6.61 26.77
CA GLY A 171 0.01 -6.18 25.53
C GLY A 171 0.99 -5.86 24.40
N SER A 172 2.14 -6.55 24.35
CA SER A 172 3.13 -6.44 23.26
C SER A 172 3.86 -5.09 23.16
N ARG A 173 3.95 -4.36 24.28
CA ARG A 173 4.73 -3.11 24.37
C ARG A 173 6.22 -3.44 24.37
N LEU A 174 6.97 -3.00 23.36
CA LEU A 174 8.43 -3.11 23.35
C LEU A 174 8.99 -2.18 24.42
N LEU A 175 9.64 -2.70 25.47
CA LEU A 175 10.17 -1.92 26.60
C LEU A 175 11.66 -1.64 26.45
N GLU A 176 12.41 -2.59 25.89
CA GLU A 176 13.86 -2.50 25.77
C GLU A 176 14.33 -3.25 24.52
N THR A 177 15.32 -2.67 23.85
CA THR A 177 16.14 -3.30 22.81
C THR A 177 17.60 -3.18 23.25
N GLN A 178 18.53 -3.74 22.48
CA GLN A 178 19.95 -3.47 22.70
C GLN A 178 20.31 -1.98 22.58
N GLU A 179 19.55 -1.16 21.85
CA GLU A 179 19.93 0.22 21.51
C GLU A 179 19.07 1.29 22.20
N ALA A 180 17.91 0.93 22.73
CA ALA A 180 16.97 1.89 23.30
C ALA A 180 16.01 1.28 24.33
N THR A 181 15.50 2.14 25.21
CA THR A 181 14.36 1.87 26.11
C THR A 181 13.16 2.70 25.71
N PHE A 182 11.96 2.18 26.00
CA PHE A 182 10.70 2.72 25.51
C PHE A 182 9.68 2.80 26.65
N SER A 183 8.88 3.87 26.67
CA SER A 183 7.81 4.07 27.65
C SER A 183 6.50 4.45 26.97
N TYR A 184 5.38 4.00 27.54
CA TYR A 184 4.04 4.14 26.96
C TYR A 184 3.10 4.80 27.97
N ASP A 185 2.05 5.46 27.48
CA ASP A 185 0.92 5.89 28.30
C ASP A 185 -0.01 4.72 28.67
N GLU A 186 -1.12 5.02 29.36
CA GLU A 186 -2.10 4.02 29.81
C GLU A 186 -2.87 3.41 28.64
N GLU A 187 -3.06 4.17 27.56
CA GLU A 187 -3.69 3.77 26.30
C GLU A 187 -2.77 2.95 25.39
N GLY A 188 -1.47 2.86 25.72
CA GLY A 188 -0.50 2.09 24.96
C GLY A 188 0.14 2.84 23.79
N ASN A 189 0.11 4.16 23.76
CA ASN A 189 0.89 4.95 22.80
C ASN A 189 2.31 5.15 23.32
N LEU A 190 3.31 5.00 22.45
CA LEU A 190 4.72 5.25 22.78
C LEU A 190 4.90 6.74 23.10
N ILE A 191 5.26 7.10 24.34
CA ILE A 191 5.47 8.49 24.76
C ILE A 191 6.95 8.87 24.89
N GLN A 192 7.85 7.90 24.98
CA GLN A 192 9.29 8.16 25.09
C GLN A 192 10.12 7.02 24.51
N LYS A 193 11.16 7.37 23.75
CA LYS A 193 12.27 6.48 23.36
C LYS A 193 13.58 7.11 23.84
N VAL A 194 14.35 6.38 24.63
CA VAL A 194 15.68 6.80 25.11
C VAL A 194 16.71 5.86 24.51
N GLU A 195 17.53 6.39 23.62
CA GLU A 195 18.64 5.66 22.99
C GLU A 195 19.80 5.51 23.96
N LYS A 196 20.66 4.50 23.75
CA LYS A 196 21.85 4.24 24.55
C LYS A 196 22.81 5.43 24.63
N SER A 197 22.81 6.30 23.62
CA SER A 197 23.57 7.56 23.60
C SER A 197 23.09 8.56 24.66
N GLY A 198 21.89 8.38 25.21
CA GLY A 198 21.17 9.34 26.04
C GLY A 198 20.19 10.22 25.23
N ASP A 199 20.19 10.10 23.91
CA ASP A 199 19.25 10.83 23.05
C ASP A 199 17.82 10.42 23.38
N THR A 200 16.99 11.42 23.67
CA THR A 200 15.63 11.21 24.16
C THR A 200 14.63 11.82 23.19
N TRP A 201 13.81 10.96 22.60
CA TRP A 201 12.65 11.33 21.82
C TRP A 201 11.41 11.27 22.71
N LYS A 202 10.52 12.26 22.60
CA LYS A 202 9.20 12.23 23.25
C LYS A 202 8.10 12.39 22.22
N TYR A 203 6.99 11.75 22.47
CA TYR A 203 5.84 11.75 21.58
C TYR A 203 4.58 12.11 22.37
N GLU A 204 3.74 12.96 21.79
CA GLU A 204 2.46 13.35 22.35
C GLU A 204 1.35 12.99 21.37
N TYR A 205 0.17 12.70 21.91
CA TYR A 205 -1.01 12.27 21.14
C TYR A 205 -2.21 13.13 21.50
N PHE A 206 -3.11 13.29 20.55
CA PHE A 206 -4.46 13.77 20.83
C PHE A 206 -5.27 12.67 21.54
N GLY A 207 -6.35 13.04 22.22
CA GLY A 207 -7.21 12.06 22.92
C GLY A 207 -7.92 11.03 22.01
N ASN A 208 -7.80 11.18 20.68
CA ASN A 208 -8.26 10.19 19.70
C ASN A 208 -7.14 9.28 19.18
N GLY A 209 -5.95 9.30 19.79
CA GLY A 209 -4.81 8.42 19.46
C GLY A 209 -3.92 8.91 18.31
N MET A 210 -4.27 10.00 17.61
CA MET A 210 -3.40 10.54 16.55
C MET A 210 -2.21 11.30 17.15
N MET A 211 -1.00 11.07 16.64
CA MET A 211 0.22 11.73 17.11
C MET A 211 0.13 13.24 16.86
N SER A 212 0.21 14.04 17.93
CA SER A 212 0.10 15.50 17.85
C SER A 212 1.47 16.17 17.76
N LYS A 213 2.51 15.58 18.38
CA LYS A 213 3.84 16.17 18.47
C LYS A 213 4.93 15.12 18.66
N VAL A 214 6.12 15.38 18.09
CA VAL A 214 7.39 14.76 18.48
C VAL A 214 8.35 15.83 18.98
N ILE A 215 8.98 15.59 20.12
CA ILE A 215 10.09 16.40 20.65
C ILE A 215 11.38 15.62 20.43
N LYS A 216 12.29 16.21 19.65
CA LYS A 216 13.57 15.60 19.27
C LYS A 216 14.60 15.68 20.41
N PRO A 217 15.73 14.94 20.33
CA PRO A 217 16.80 15.01 21.33
C PRO A 217 17.34 16.43 21.56
N ASP A 218 17.44 17.20 20.46
CA ASP A 218 17.85 18.61 20.42
C ASP A 218 16.81 19.60 21.01
N LYS A 219 15.68 19.10 21.51
CA LYS A 219 14.54 19.85 22.07
C LYS A 219 13.69 20.63 21.07
N THR A 220 14.00 20.57 19.79
CA THR A 220 13.10 21.14 18.77
C THR A 220 11.91 20.22 18.53
N GLU A 221 10.79 20.81 18.12
CA GLU A 221 9.50 20.13 18.02
C GLU A 221 9.05 19.97 16.57
N VAL A 222 8.32 18.89 16.32
CA VAL A 222 7.55 18.69 15.08
C VAL A 222 6.11 18.40 15.49
N THR A 223 5.17 19.22 15.01
CA THR A 223 3.74 19.10 15.33
C THR A 223 2.94 18.67 14.12
N PHE A 224 1.82 17.99 14.36
CA PHE A 224 0.94 17.48 13.30
C PHE A 224 -0.50 17.93 13.52
N LYS A 225 -1.20 18.23 12.44
CA LYS A 225 -2.65 18.49 12.44
C LYS A 225 -3.35 17.61 11.42
N TYR A 226 -4.59 17.29 11.72
CA TYR A 226 -5.40 16.36 10.94
C TYR A 226 -6.74 17.01 10.59
N ASP A 227 -7.31 16.58 9.46
CA ASP A 227 -8.69 16.88 9.14
C ASP A 227 -9.67 15.98 9.93
N SER A 228 -10.96 16.18 9.73
CA SER A 228 -12.03 15.43 10.41
C SER A 228 -12.10 13.95 10.02
N LEU A 229 -11.46 13.55 8.91
CA LEU A 229 -11.31 12.15 8.49
C LEU A 229 -10.02 11.53 9.03
N GLY A 230 -9.30 12.27 9.88
CA GLY A 230 -8.04 11.85 10.47
C GLY A 230 -6.87 11.85 9.49
N ARG A 231 -6.96 12.51 8.32
CA ARG A 231 -5.84 12.63 7.37
C ARG A 231 -4.96 13.79 7.77
N ARG A 232 -3.63 13.58 7.76
CA ARG A 232 -2.68 14.63 8.14
C ARG A 232 -2.75 15.81 7.16
N ALA A 233 -3.25 16.95 7.63
CA ALA A 233 -3.38 18.18 6.86
C ALA A 233 -2.14 19.08 6.99
N GLU A 234 -1.40 18.97 8.09
CA GLU A 234 -0.23 19.81 8.36
C GLU A 234 0.85 19.05 9.15
N LYS A 235 2.12 19.37 8.87
CA LYS A 235 3.29 19.01 9.66
C LYS A 235 4.18 20.24 9.81
N SER A 236 4.52 20.63 11.03
CA SER A 236 5.20 21.92 11.29
C SER A 236 6.38 21.76 12.24
N SER A 237 7.52 22.33 11.86
CA SER A 237 8.67 22.61 12.73
C SER A 237 8.86 24.12 12.88
N ASP A 238 9.86 24.54 13.68
CA ASP A 238 10.16 25.96 13.89
C ASP A 238 10.48 26.73 12.60
N GLU A 239 11.02 26.04 11.59
CA GLU A 239 11.48 26.65 10.33
C GLU A 239 10.42 26.57 9.22
N LYS A 240 9.65 25.48 9.19
CA LYS A 240 8.80 25.14 8.04
C LYS A 240 7.51 24.46 8.44
N THR A 241 6.45 24.80 7.73
CA THR A 241 5.14 24.14 7.79
C THR A 241 4.87 23.48 6.44
N MET A 242 4.72 22.17 6.44
CA MET A 242 4.28 21.40 5.28
C MET A 242 2.78 21.20 5.34
N LYS A 243 2.10 21.49 4.22
CA LYS A 243 0.65 21.33 4.05
C LYS A 243 0.36 20.17 3.11
N PHE A 244 -0.77 19.50 3.32
CA PHE A 244 -1.18 18.36 2.51
C PHE A 244 -2.64 18.50 2.06
N ILE A 245 -2.92 18.03 0.84
CA ILE A 245 -4.28 17.85 0.30
C ILE A 245 -4.39 16.43 -0.24
N TRP A 246 -5.48 15.74 0.11
CA TRP A 246 -5.63 14.30 -0.05
C TRP A 246 -6.65 13.92 -1.11
N ASP A 247 -6.32 12.99 -2.01
CA ASP A 247 -7.31 12.31 -2.85
C ASP A 247 -7.71 10.98 -2.19
N GLY A 248 -8.86 10.94 -1.53
CA GLY A 248 -9.24 9.79 -0.70
C GLY A 248 -8.23 9.56 0.43
N ASN A 249 -7.46 8.47 0.34
CA ASN A 249 -6.41 8.09 1.31
C ASN A 249 -4.97 8.26 0.77
N THR A 250 -4.77 8.82 -0.42
CA THR A 250 -3.44 9.16 -0.95
C THR A 250 -3.24 10.67 -0.95
N ILE A 251 -1.98 11.12 -0.84
CA ILE A 251 -1.66 12.55 -0.90
C ILE A 251 -1.75 12.97 -2.36
N LEU A 252 -2.54 14.00 -2.67
CA LEU A 252 -2.57 14.60 -4.01
C LEU A 252 -1.59 15.76 -4.12
N HIS A 253 -1.58 16.65 -3.12
CA HIS A 253 -0.65 17.78 -3.09
C HIS A 253 0.08 17.89 -1.76
N GLU A 254 1.33 18.34 -1.83
CA GLU A 254 2.04 18.89 -0.68
C GLU A 254 2.80 20.16 -1.07
N TRP A 255 2.97 21.09 -0.13
CA TRP A 255 3.82 22.27 -0.31
C TRP A 255 4.36 22.75 1.03
N VAL A 256 5.39 23.60 1.00
CA VAL A 256 6.01 24.16 2.19
C VAL A 256 5.67 25.65 2.32
N GLU A 257 5.27 26.05 3.52
CA GLU A 257 5.12 27.43 3.98
C GLU A 257 6.21 27.65 5.03
N CYS A 258 7.20 28.52 4.80
CA CYS A 258 8.12 28.86 5.89
C CYS A 258 7.49 29.89 6.82
N GLY A 259 7.70 29.70 8.12
CA GLY A 259 7.37 30.72 9.10
C GLY A 259 8.25 31.95 8.89
N ASN A 260 7.71 33.15 9.11
CA ASN A 260 8.52 34.37 9.21
C ASN A 260 9.45 34.25 10.43
N ALA A 261 10.62 33.63 10.27
CA ALA A 261 11.70 33.78 11.23
C ALA A 261 12.23 35.21 11.09
N TYR A 262 11.87 36.08 12.03
CA TYR A 262 12.53 37.37 12.21
C TYR A 262 14.05 37.12 12.40
N GLY A 263 14.83 37.27 11.31
CA GLY A 263 16.29 37.42 11.40
C GLY A 263 17.18 36.28 10.85
N ALA A 264 16.72 35.37 9.99
CA ALA A 264 17.62 34.39 9.37
C ALA A 264 18.34 34.98 8.13
N THR A 265 19.66 35.16 8.24
CA THR A 265 20.56 35.56 7.16
C THR A 265 20.77 34.41 6.16
N ASN A 266 20.56 34.74 4.88
CA ASN A 266 20.76 33.89 3.70
C ASN A 266 22.00 32.98 3.75
N THR A 267 21.77 31.67 3.85
CA THR A 267 22.60 30.64 3.18
C THR A 267 21.88 29.28 3.23
N SER A 268 20.95 29.07 2.29
CA SER A 268 20.53 27.79 1.68
C SER A 268 19.34 28.10 0.78
N THR A 269 19.34 27.59 -0.44
CA THR A 269 18.37 27.90 -1.53
C THR A 269 16.98 27.33 -1.25
N TYR A 270 16.27 27.95 -0.30
CA TYR A 270 14.83 27.82 -0.12
C TYR A 270 14.28 29.21 0.19
N THR A 271 14.03 30.01 -0.85
CA THR A 271 13.37 31.31 -0.72
C THR A 271 11.88 31.11 -0.52
N ALA A 272 11.48 30.97 0.74
CA ALA A 272 10.08 30.92 1.12
C ALA A 272 9.57 32.30 1.48
N THR A 273 8.46 32.71 0.84
CA THR A 273 7.81 34.00 1.10
C THR A 273 6.31 33.91 0.85
N GLN A 274 5.56 34.72 1.58
CA GLN A 274 4.09 34.73 1.67
C GLN A 274 3.38 35.34 0.44
N ASN A 275 3.67 34.86 -0.77
CA ASN A 275 2.98 35.30 -1.98
C ASN A 275 2.24 34.12 -2.65
N PRO A 276 0.94 34.23 -2.97
CA PRO A 276 0.18 33.17 -3.66
C PRO A 276 0.82 32.69 -4.98
N GLU A 277 1.59 33.55 -5.64
CA GLU A 277 2.31 33.25 -6.88
C GLU A 277 3.45 32.22 -6.67
N ASN A 278 4.09 32.16 -5.49
CA ASN A 278 5.16 31.20 -5.19
C ASN A 278 4.67 29.89 -4.55
N LYS A 279 3.37 29.78 -4.19
CA LYS A 279 2.77 28.47 -3.88
C LYS A 279 2.89 27.52 -5.08
N ALA A 280 2.85 28.06 -6.30
CA ALA A 280 3.05 27.26 -7.50
C ALA A 280 4.50 26.74 -7.62
N GLU A 281 5.50 27.45 -7.08
CA GLU A 281 6.91 27.10 -7.27
C GLU A 281 7.35 25.89 -6.43
N ASN A 282 6.79 25.67 -5.23
CA ASN A 282 7.16 24.52 -4.39
C ASN A 282 6.05 23.49 -4.18
N LEU A 283 4.92 23.64 -4.86
CA LEU A 283 3.85 22.64 -4.87
C LEU A 283 4.34 21.37 -5.55
N VAL A 284 4.10 20.24 -4.90
CA VAL A 284 4.28 18.90 -5.44
C VAL A 284 2.91 18.29 -5.63
N THR A 285 2.65 17.78 -6.83
CA THR A 285 1.48 16.94 -7.11
C THR A 285 1.94 15.51 -7.28
N TRP A 286 1.40 14.61 -6.46
CA TRP A 286 1.69 13.19 -6.53
C TRP A 286 0.62 12.47 -7.36
N ILE A 287 1.07 11.59 -8.25
CA ILE A 287 0.20 10.74 -9.06
C ILE A 287 0.33 9.32 -8.54
N PHE A 288 -0.80 8.71 -8.22
CA PHE A 288 -0.90 7.31 -7.79
C PHE A 288 -1.63 6.50 -8.86
N GLU A 289 -1.34 5.20 -8.93
CA GLU A 289 -2.17 4.32 -9.75
C GLU A 289 -3.61 4.35 -9.21
N PRO A 290 -4.63 4.50 -10.07
CA PRO A 290 -6.02 4.65 -9.66
C PRO A 290 -6.45 3.56 -8.68
N ASP A 291 -7.08 3.98 -7.58
CA ASP A 291 -7.65 3.10 -6.56
C ASP A 291 -6.60 2.24 -5.80
N THR A 292 -5.33 2.69 -5.77
CA THR A 292 -4.23 2.06 -5.04
C THR A 292 -3.40 3.06 -4.22
N PHE A 293 -2.36 2.57 -3.53
CA PHE A 293 -1.35 3.37 -2.84
C PHE A 293 0.01 3.36 -3.54
N ILE A 294 0.06 2.97 -4.82
CA ILE A 294 1.29 2.83 -5.61
C ILE A 294 1.60 4.18 -6.29
N PRO A 295 2.68 4.89 -5.92
CA PRO A 295 3.03 6.15 -6.57
C PRO A 295 3.58 5.90 -7.97
N SER A 296 3.10 6.68 -8.95
CA SER A 296 3.50 6.62 -10.36
C SER A 296 4.28 7.86 -10.82
N ALA A 297 4.01 9.04 -10.25
CA ALA A 297 4.75 10.25 -10.61
C ALA A 297 4.80 11.31 -9.52
N LYS A 298 5.80 12.19 -9.64
CA LYS A 298 5.93 13.46 -8.91
C LYS A 298 5.95 14.59 -9.92
N ILE A 299 5.06 15.57 -9.79
CA ILE A 299 5.02 16.75 -10.66
C ILE A 299 5.34 17.98 -9.81
N THR A 300 6.41 18.68 -10.16
CA THR A 300 6.85 19.93 -9.51
C THR A 300 6.80 21.09 -10.51
N SER A 301 7.29 22.27 -10.12
CA SER A 301 7.53 23.37 -11.05
C SER A 301 8.79 23.17 -11.91
N GLU A 302 9.69 22.28 -11.48
CA GLU A 302 10.97 21.98 -12.13
C GLU A 302 10.86 20.88 -13.18
N GLY A 303 9.77 20.10 -13.14
CA GLY A 303 9.47 19.05 -14.11
C GLY A 303 8.64 17.91 -13.53
N SER A 304 8.47 16.86 -14.34
CA SER A 304 7.81 15.63 -13.96
C SER A 304 8.79 14.46 -13.79
N TYR A 305 8.55 13.63 -12.77
CA TYR A 305 9.39 12.48 -12.46
C TYR A 305 8.56 11.21 -12.41
N SER A 306 8.99 10.22 -13.18
CA SER A 306 8.36 8.91 -13.30
C SER A 306 8.84 7.97 -12.21
N ILE A 307 7.92 7.37 -11.46
CA ILE A 307 8.21 6.45 -10.36
C ILE A 307 7.89 5.02 -10.82
N THR A 308 8.80 4.11 -10.53
CA THR A 308 8.62 2.66 -10.76
C THR A 308 8.65 1.93 -9.45
N SER A 309 7.86 0.87 -9.34
CA SER A 309 7.64 0.13 -8.10
C SER A 309 8.01 -1.35 -8.23
N ASP A 310 8.22 -2.02 -7.10
CA ASP A 310 8.41 -3.47 -7.02
C ASP A 310 7.07 -4.24 -7.11
N HIS A 311 7.13 -5.55 -6.87
CA HIS A 311 5.96 -6.45 -6.98
C HIS A 311 4.89 -6.19 -5.90
N LEU A 312 5.21 -5.43 -4.86
CA LEU A 312 4.29 -4.97 -3.83
C LEU A 312 3.92 -3.49 -3.98
N GLY A 313 4.32 -2.83 -5.07
CA GLY A 313 4.03 -1.42 -5.26
C GLY A 313 4.89 -0.47 -4.40
N LYS A 314 6.02 -0.94 -3.85
CA LYS A 314 6.99 -0.08 -3.16
C LYS A 314 7.82 0.67 -4.21
N PRO A 315 7.99 2.01 -4.11
CA PRO A 315 8.81 2.75 -5.08
C PRO A 315 10.27 2.31 -4.99
N VAL A 316 10.87 1.97 -6.14
CA VAL A 316 12.27 1.51 -6.23
C VAL A 316 13.17 2.43 -7.04
N LYS A 317 12.64 3.15 -8.03
CA LYS A 317 13.39 4.12 -8.85
C LYS A 317 12.50 5.27 -9.29
N ALA A 318 13.10 6.45 -9.44
CA ALA A 318 12.50 7.58 -10.14
C ALA A 318 13.40 8.11 -11.25
N TYR A 319 12.78 8.61 -12.32
CA TYR A 319 13.43 9.13 -13.53
C TYR A 319 12.91 10.52 -13.88
N ASP A 320 13.78 11.40 -14.38
CA ASP A 320 13.36 12.68 -14.98
C ASP A 320 12.76 12.49 -16.38
N GLU A 321 12.43 13.60 -17.04
CA GLU A 321 11.73 13.62 -18.33
C GLU A 321 12.59 13.11 -19.49
N GLU A 322 13.92 13.18 -19.35
CA GLU A 322 14.91 12.61 -20.26
C GLU A 322 15.27 11.14 -19.92
N GLY A 323 14.64 10.58 -18.90
CA GLY A 323 14.84 9.19 -18.48
C GLY A 323 16.11 8.96 -17.67
N ASN A 324 16.79 10.00 -17.20
CA ASN A 324 17.89 9.83 -16.24
C ASN A 324 17.33 9.38 -14.90
N ARG A 325 17.98 8.39 -14.27
CA ARG A 325 17.61 7.97 -12.92
C ARG A 325 18.08 9.01 -11.91
N VAL A 326 17.15 9.69 -11.26
CA VAL A 326 17.42 10.72 -10.24
C VAL A 326 17.33 10.17 -8.81
N TRP A 327 16.63 9.04 -8.61
CA TRP A 327 16.41 8.46 -7.29
C TRP A 327 16.31 6.94 -7.35
N SER A 328 16.78 6.24 -6.31
CA SER A 328 16.43 4.84 -6.07
C SER A 328 16.58 4.45 -4.60
N ALA A 329 15.71 3.55 -4.14
CA ALA A 329 15.80 2.94 -2.81
C ALA A 329 15.47 1.44 -2.87
N GLU A 330 16.08 0.66 -1.98
CA GLU A 330 15.69 -0.72 -1.67
C GLU A 330 15.45 -0.83 -0.17
N LEU A 331 14.34 -1.47 0.21
CA LEU A 331 13.99 -1.68 1.61
C LEU A 331 14.33 -3.10 2.05
N ASP A 332 14.72 -3.26 3.31
CA ASP A 332 14.80 -4.56 3.94
C ASP A 332 13.43 -5.09 4.40
N ILE A 333 13.43 -6.24 5.09
CA ILE A 333 12.22 -6.88 5.62
C ILE A 333 11.62 -6.17 6.84
N PHE A 334 12.20 -5.06 7.29
CA PHE A 334 11.70 -4.15 8.33
C PHE A 334 11.29 -2.78 7.76
N GLY A 335 11.55 -2.53 6.48
CA GLY A 335 11.25 -1.25 5.83
C GLY A 335 12.36 -0.22 6.00
N ARG A 336 13.54 -0.63 6.47
CA ARG A 336 14.74 0.22 6.55
C ARG A 336 15.35 0.34 5.15
N VAL A 337 15.87 1.51 4.82
CA VAL A 337 16.51 1.78 3.52
C VAL A 337 17.93 1.21 3.53
N ASN A 338 18.21 0.21 2.70
CA ASN A 338 19.51 -0.45 2.63
C ASN A 338 20.41 0.11 1.52
N GLU A 339 19.84 0.39 0.35
CA GLU A 339 20.55 0.96 -0.79
C GLU A 339 19.87 2.25 -1.22
N PHE A 340 20.64 3.29 -1.53
CA PHE A 340 20.09 4.61 -1.83
C PHE A 340 20.88 5.37 -2.89
N THR A 341 20.19 6.18 -3.70
CA THR A 341 20.77 7.15 -4.64
C THR A 341 19.85 8.37 -4.72
N GLY A 342 20.40 9.58 -4.77
CA GLY A 342 19.66 10.84 -4.84
C GLY A 342 19.50 11.51 -3.48
N GLU A 343 18.41 12.26 -3.29
CA GLU A 343 18.00 12.83 -1.99
C GLU A 343 16.92 11.95 -1.33
N LYS A 344 17.08 11.61 -0.03
CA LYS A 344 16.28 10.60 0.68
C LYS A 344 14.76 10.86 0.63
N ASP A 345 14.38 12.12 0.80
CA ASP A 345 13.01 12.61 0.80
C ASP A 345 12.49 13.03 -0.57
N PHE A 346 13.28 12.86 -1.64
CA PHE A 346 12.81 13.15 -2.99
C PHE A 346 11.55 12.36 -3.34
N ILE A 347 11.53 11.06 -2.99
CA ILE A 347 10.33 10.21 -2.92
C ILE A 347 10.15 9.77 -1.46
N PRO A 348 9.16 10.32 -0.72
CA PRO A 348 8.98 10.05 0.70
C PRO A 348 8.21 8.77 1.00
N PHE A 349 7.80 8.00 -0.02
CA PHE A 349 7.00 6.79 0.19
C PHE A 349 7.86 5.54 0.44
N ARG A 350 7.42 4.66 1.36
CA ARG A 350 8.15 3.43 1.73
C ARG A 350 7.31 2.20 1.38
N TYR A 351 6.71 1.53 2.36
CA TYR A 351 5.64 0.58 2.04
C TYR A 351 4.38 1.32 1.55
N GLN A 352 3.48 0.61 0.87
CA GLN A 352 2.19 1.20 0.47
C GLN A 352 1.52 1.86 1.69
N GLY A 353 1.03 3.10 1.51
CA GLY A 353 0.42 3.91 2.55
C GLY A 353 1.38 4.69 3.45
N GLN A 354 2.69 4.40 3.41
CA GLN A 354 3.67 5.01 4.29
C GLN A 354 4.34 6.25 3.67
N TYR A 355 4.38 7.35 4.42
CA TYR A 355 5.14 8.56 4.14
C TYR A 355 6.23 8.76 5.22
N GLU A 356 7.51 8.74 4.86
CA GLU A 356 8.62 8.92 5.80
C GLU A 356 8.80 10.39 6.18
N ASP A 357 8.67 10.67 7.47
CA ASP A 357 9.08 11.94 8.07
C ASP A 357 10.51 11.81 8.60
N LYS A 358 11.49 12.14 7.74
CA LYS A 358 12.92 11.98 8.03
C LYS A 358 13.36 12.73 9.30
N GLU A 359 12.68 13.82 9.64
CA GLU A 359 12.97 14.63 10.82
C GLU A 359 12.65 13.93 12.14
N VAL A 360 11.75 12.95 12.13
CA VAL A 360 11.34 12.19 13.33
C VAL A 360 11.62 10.70 13.22
N ASN A 361 12.22 10.25 12.11
CA ASN A 361 12.55 8.85 11.82
C ASN A 361 11.35 7.90 11.95
N LEU A 362 10.15 8.38 11.58
CA LEU A 362 8.92 7.62 11.55
C LEU A 362 8.31 7.66 10.16
N CYS A 363 7.49 6.67 9.84
CA CYS A 363 6.63 6.71 8.67
C CYS A 363 5.17 6.91 9.12
N TYR A 364 4.56 8.02 8.73
CA TYR A 364 3.12 8.21 8.84
C TYR A 364 2.42 7.19 7.94
N ASN A 365 1.51 6.39 8.52
CA ASN A 365 0.75 5.35 7.82
C ASN A 365 -0.73 5.44 8.22
N ARG A 366 -1.41 6.46 7.67
CA ARG A 366 -2.80 6.86 7.93
C ARG A 366 -3.18 6.89 9.41
N PHE A 367 -3.57 5.76 9.99
CA PHE A 367 -4.08 5.68 11.35
C PHE A 367 -3.00 5.41 12.40
N ARG A 368 -1.77 5.06 11.99
CA ARG A 368 -0.64 4.80 12.89
C ARG A 368 0.67 5.39 12.36
N TYR A 369 1.69 5.41 13.21
CA TYR A 369 3.07 5.75 12.85
C TYR A 369 3.94 4.51 12.95
N TYR A 370 4.61 4.16 11.85
CA TYR A 370 5.52 3.03 11.77
C TYR A 370 6.92 3.49 12.16
N LEU A 371 7.59 2.71 13.01
CA LEU A 371 8.98 2.91 13.42
C LEU A 371 9.86 1.88 12.69
N PRO A 372 10.52 2.24 11.58
CA PRO A 372 11.26 1.30 10.76
C PRO A 372 12.46 0.67 11.50
N SER A 373 13.05 1.37 12.47
CA SER A 373 14.18 0.82 13.23
C SER A 373 13.80 -0.45 13.99
N GLU A 374 12.55 -0.51 14.50
CA GLU A 374 12.07 -1.64 15.32
C GLU A 374 11.13 -2.57 14.56
N GLY A 375 10.63 -2.17 13.40
CA GLY A 375 9.74 -2.97 12.56
C GLY A 375 8.28 -3.01 13.00
N MET A 376 7.84 -2.05 13.82
CA MET A 376 6.54 -2.01 14.50
C MET A 376 5.91 -0.61 14.49
N TYR A 377 4.64 -0.51 14.83
CA TYR A 377 3.94 0.76 15.04
C TYR A 377 4.21 1.35 16.43
N THR A 378 4.09 2.67 16.56
CA THR A 378 4.25 3.39 17.84
C THR A 378 2.96 3.43 18.67
N GLN A 379 1.82 3.05 18.09
CA GLN A 379 0.51 2.92 18.75
C GLN A 379 -0.05 1.52 18.55
N GLN A 380 -0.92 1.10 19.47
CA GLN A 380 -1.76 -0.07 19.25
C GLN A 380 -2.64 0.13 18.02
N ASP A 381 -3.00 -0.97 17.36
CA ASP A 381 -4.01 -0.95 16.31
C ASP A 381 -5.32 -0.33 16.85
N PRO A 382 -5.81 0.79 16.27
CA PRO A 382 -7.04 1.44 16.71
C PRO A 382 -8.29 0.55 16.63
N ILE A 383 -8.25 -0.52 15.80
CA ILE A 383 -9.32 -1.52 15.75
C ILE A 383 -9.00 -2.78 16.57
N GLY A 384 -7.91 -2.75 17.35
CA GLY A 384 -7.48 -3.80 18.26
C GLY A 384 -7.36 -5.16 17.57
N LEU A 385 -7.92 -6.19 18.19
CA LEU A 385 -7.88 -7.56 17.67
C LEU A 385 -8.71 -7.76 16.39
N GLU A 386 -9.57 -6.80 16.01
CA GLU A 386 -10.26 -6.86 14.72
C GLU A 386 -9.27 -6.77 13.55
N GLY A 387 -8.06 -6.28 13.80
CA GLY A 387 -6.94 -6.31 12.86
C GLY A 387 -6.46 -7.72 12.47
N SER A 388 -7.03 -8.79 13.01
CA SER A 388 -6.59 -10.17 12.70
C SER A 388 -5.06 -10.37 12.83
N ASN A 389 -4.43 -9.53 13.65
CA ASN A 389 -3.02 -9.48 13.96
C ASN A 389 -2.94 -9.51 15.48
N PRO A 390 -2.50 -10.63 16.08
CA PRO A 390 -2.40 -10.73 17.54
C PRO A 390 -1.41 -9.70 18.10
N THR A 391 -0.46 -9.24 17.29
CA THR A 391 0.48 -8.18 17.64
C THR A 391 -0.18 -6.82 17.46
N LEU A 392 -0.64 -6.21 18.55
CA LEU A 392 -1.29 -4.89 18.51
C LEU A 392 -0.42 -3.79 17.88
N TYR A 393 0.90 -3.93 17.95
CA TYR A 393 1.87 -3.01 17.34
C TYR A 393 2.49 -3.55 16.04
N GLY A 394 2.13 -4.74 15.59
CA GLY A 394 2.76 -5.38 14.43
C GLY A 394 2.35 -4.73 13.10
N TYR A 395 3.25 -4.77 12.12
CA TYR A 395 2.94 -4.37 10.75
C TYR A 395 2.11 -5.44 10.03
N ILE A 396 2.78 -6.51 9.60
CA ILE A 396 2.23 -7.65 8.84
C ILE A 396 3.14 -8.85 9.07
N ARG A 397 2.70 -10.06 8.69
CA ARG A 397 3.44 -11.30 8.93
C ARG A 397 4.53 -11.57 7.91
N ASP A 398 4.32 -11.12 6.66
CA ASP A 398 5.29 -11.30 5.58
C ASP A 398 5.37 -10.07 4.66
N SER A 399 6.43 -9.27 4.84
CA SER A 399 6.67 -8.02 4.11
C SER A 399 7.03 -8.21 2.64
N ASN A 400 7.11 -9.47 2.17
CA ASN A 400 7.31 -9.80 0.77
C ASN A 400 6.00 -10.09 0.03
N ILE A 401 4.88 -10.29 0.73
CA ILE A 401 3.58 -10.62 0.10
C ILE A 401 2.37 -9.86 0.68
N GLU A 402 2.51 -9.24 1.85
CA GLU A 402 1.45 -8.48 2.52
C GLU A 402 1.79 -6.98 2.56
N VAL A 403 0.75 -6.15 2.60
CA VAL A 403 0.82 -4.70 2.77
C VAL A 403 -0.25 -4.24 3.76
N ASP A 404 0.01 -3.17 4.51
CA ASP A 404 -0.99 -2.48 5.33
C ASP A 404 -1.03 -0.98 4.99
N PRO A 405 -1.79 -0.59 3.94
CA PRO A 405 -1.81 0.79 3.43
C PRO A 405 -2.53 1.81 4.32
N LEU A 406 -3.31 1.35 5.30
CA LEU A 406 -4.03 2.21 6.23
C LEU A 406 -3.42 2.19 7.63
N GLY A 407 -2.52 1.25 7.91
CA GLY A 407 -2.07 0.99 9.26
C GLY A 407 -3.20 0.47 10.14
N LEU A 408 -4.07 -0.40 9.64
CA LEU A 408 -5.20 -0.99 10.39
C LEU A 408 -5.33 -2.50 10.22
N THR A 409 -4.34 -3.13 9.58
CA THR A 409 -4.26 -4.55 9.23
C THR A 409 -5.64 -5.25 9.26
N ASN A 410 -6.59 -5.04 8.34
CA ASN A 410 -7.82 -5.86 8.34
C ASN A 410 -8.34 -5.99 6.92
N TRP A 411 -8.81 -7.19 6.58
CA TRP A 411 -9.53 -7.48 5.34
C TRP A 411 -10.72 -6.53 5.10
N SER A 412 -11.38 -6.11 6.18
CA SER A 412 -12.45 -5.10 6.15
C SER A 412 -11.92 -3.70 5.79
N ALA A 413 -10.69 -3.36 6.19
CA ALA A 413 -10.03 -2.13 5.77
C ALA A 413 -9.63 -2.17 4.29
N PHE A 414 -9.24 -3.35 3.79
CA PHE A 414 -9.01 -3.61 2.37
C PHE A 414 -10.29 -3.44 1.52
N LEU A 415 -11.44 -3.98 1.96
CA LEU A 415 -12.71 -3.77 1.24
C LEU A 415 -13.15 -2.30 1.21
N ARG A 416 -12.91 -1.56 2.31
CA ARG A 416 -13.13 -0.11 2.35
C ARG A 416 -12.20 0.63 1.39
N ALA A 417 -10.94 0.21 1.27
CA ALA A 417 -9.99 0.80 0.32
C ALA A 417 -10.40 0.58 -1.14
N LEU A 418 -11.04 -0.56 -1.44
CA LEU A 418 -11.60 -0.88 -2.76
C LEU A 418 -12.97 -0.22 -3.04
N ASN A 419 -13.47 0.65 -2.15
CA ASN A 419 -14.78 1.29 -2.26
C ASN A 419 -15.96 0.30 -2.44
N ILE A 420 -15.84 -0.94 -1.94
CA ILE A 420 -16.94 -1.91 -1.99
C ILE A 420 -18.05 -1.45 -1.02
N PRO A 421 -19.30 -1.22 -1.46
CA PRO A 421 -20.36 -0.67 -0.62
C PRO A 421 -20.74 -1.59 0.54
N GLN A 422 -20.72 -1.04 1.76
CA GLN A 422 -21.19 -1.74 2.96
C GLN A 422 -22.69 -1.50 3.13
N SER A 423 -23.50 -2.55 3.14
CA SER A 423 -24.94 -2.42 3.39
C SER A 423 -25.20 -2.02 4.86
N PRO A 424 -26.06 -1.00 5.11
CA PRO A 424 -26.37 -0.54 6.46
C PRO A 424 -27.19 -1.55 7.28
N GLU A 425 -27.74 -2.58 6.65
CA GLU A 425 -28.57 -3.61 7.30
C GLU A 425 -27.74 -4.76 7.88
N LEU A 426 -26.42 -4.80 7.62
CA LEU A 426 -25.55 -5.87 8.08
C LEU A 426 -25.26 -5.78 9.58
N THR A 427 -25.39 -6.91 10.28
CA THR A 427 -25.04 -7.02 11.70
C THR A 427 -23.56 -7.37 11.85
N ASN A 428 -22.78 -6.49 12.49
CA ASN A 428 -21.32 -6.62 12.63
C ASN A 428 -20.61 -6.97 11.30
N PRO A 429 -20.65 -6.07 10.30
CA PRO A 429 -20.18 -6.36 8.95
C PRO A 429 -18.66 -6.59 8.89
N HIS A 430 -18.22 -7.61 8.15
CA HIS A 430 -16.82 -7.93 7.88
C HIS A 430 -16.58 -8.19 6.39
N GLY A 431 -15.32 -8.05 5.97
CA GLY A 431 -14.94 -8.43 4.61
C GLY A 431 -14.99 -9.94 4.42
N HIS A 432 -15.59 -10.38 3.32
CA HIS A 432 -15.98 -11.78 3.13
C HIS A 432 -15.80 -12.23 1.69
N HIS A 433 -15.36 -13.49 1.50
CA HIS A 433 -15.28 -14.13 0.20
C HIS A 433 -16.59 -14.86 -0.12
N ILE A 434 -17.20 -14.56 -1.26
CA ILE A 434 -18.41 -15.22 -1.75
C ILE A 434 -18.15 -16.72 -1.93
N VAL A 435 -17.06 -17.06 -2.62
CA VAL A 435 -16.44 -18.38 -2.65
C VAL A 435 -15.29 -18.42 -1.66
N PHE A 436 -15.41 -19.22 -0.61
CA PHE A 436 -14.42 -19.27 0.47
C PHE A 436 -13.02 -19.67 -0.03
N LYS A 437 -12.00 -18.97 0.49
CA LYS A 437 -10.58 -19.25 0.22
C LYS A 437 -10.04 -20.51 0.93
N GLY A 438 -10.60 -20.86 2.08
CA GLY A 438 -10.09 -21.94 2.93
C GLY A 438 -10.38 -23.36 2.41
N VAL A 439 -9.64 -24.34 2.93
CA VAL A 439 -9.89 -25.77 2.71
C VAL A 439 -10.67 -26.34 3.91
N PHE A 440 -11.89 -26.82 3.66
CA PHE A 440 -12.77 -27.34 4.71
C PHE A 440 -12.79 -28.87 4.68
N LYS A 441 -12.65 -29.50 5.85
CA LYS A 441 -12.63 -30.97 6.00
C LYS A 441 -14.02 -31.60 6.20
N ASP A 442 -15.03 -30.77 6.41
CA ASP A 442 -16.42 -31.20 6.56
C ASP A 442 -17.15 -31.18 5.20
N LYS A 443 -18.47 -31.45 5.23
CA LYS A 443 -19.32 -31.52 4.04
C LYS A 443 -19.32 -30.24 3.20
N ARG A 444 -19.01 -29.08 3.79
CA ARG A 444 -18.92 -27.78 3.10
C ARG A 444 -17.77 -27.76 2.10
N GLY A 445 -16.68 -28.47 2.41
CA GLY A 445 -15.48 -28.53 1.57
C GLY A 445 -15.74 -29.07 0.17
N VAL A 446 -16.77 -29.90 -0.02
CA VAL A 446 -17.16 -30.39 -1.34
C VAL A 446 -17.67 -29.25 -2.22
N TYR A 447 -18.58 -28.43 -1.68
CA TYR A 447 -19.18 -27.29 -2.40
C TYR A 447 -18.18 -26.14 -2.62
N VAL A 448 -17.31 -25.89 -1.65
CA VAL A 448 -16.23 -24.91 -1.78
C VAL A 448 -15.27 -25.31 -2.90
N LYS A 449 -14.84 -26.58 -2.96
CA LYS A 449 -13.98 -27.07 -4.05
C LYS A 449 -14.64 -26.99 -5.42
N ILE A 450 -15.95 -27.28 -5.51
CA ILE A 450 -16.70 -27.11 -6.76
C ILE A 450 -16.66 -25.64 -7.19
N SER A 451 -16.96 -24.72 -6.27
CA SER A 451 -16.99 -23.28 -6.55
C SER A 451 -15.61 -22.75 -6.94
N GLN A 452 -14.57 -23.10 -6.20
CA GLN A 452 -13.17 -22.77 -6.52
C GLN A 452 -12.78 -23.29 -7.90
N GLY A 453 -13.07 -24.56 -8.19
CA GLY A 453 -12.80 -25.14 -9.50
C GLY A 453 -13.59 -24.50 -10.64
N ILE A 454 -14.75 -23.89 -10.36
CA ILE A 454 -15.47 -23.07 -11.34
C ILE A 454 -14.74 -21.74 -11.52
N LEU A 455 -14.40 -21.02 -10.45
CA LEU A 455 -13.63 -19.78 -10.55
C LEU A 455 -12.32 -19.97 -11.35
N ASP A 456 -11.62 -21.07 -11.11
CA ASP A 456 -10.39 -21.44 -11.83
C ASP A 456 -10.62 -21.59 -13.35
N LYS A 457 -11.77 -22.13 -13.77
CA LYS A 457 -12.13 -22.24 -15.20
C LYS A 457 -12.35 -20.88 -15.84
N TYR A 458 -12.83 -19.90 -15.07
CA TYR A 458 -13.01 -18.52 -15.52
C TYR A 458 -11.81 -17.62 -15.20
N LYS A 459 -10.70 -18.16 -14.65
CA LYS A 459 -9.51 -17.39 -14.24
C LYS A 459 -9.85 -16.23 -13.29
N ILE A 460 -10.81 -16.43 -12.39
CA ILE A 460 -11.16 -15.45 -11.36
C ILE A 460 -10.33 -15.78 -10.12
N ASP A 461 -9.42 -14.89 -9.73
CA ASP A 461 -8.62 -15.08 -8.51
C ASP A 461 -9.55 -15.19 -7.29
N ILE A 462 -9.15 -15.99 -6.31
CA ILE A 462 -9.96 -16.15 -5.10
C ILE A 462 -10.13 -14.83 -4.34
N ASN A 463 -9.20 -13.87 -4.49
CA ASN A 463 -9.29 -12.52 -3.94
C ASN A 463 -9.66 -11.46 -4.98
N ASP A 464 -10.12 -11.87 -6.18
CA ASP A 464 -10.65 -10.94 -7.18
C ASP A 464 -11.79 -10.12 -6.55
N PRO A 465 -11.85 -8.79 -6.77
CA PRO A 465 -12.89 -7.94 -6.20
C PRO A 465 -14.32 -8.44 -6.44
N SER A 466 -14.57 -9.14 -7.55
CA SER A 466 -15.87 -9.76 -7.85
C SER A 466 -16.25 -10.93 -6.93
N ASN A 467 -15.28 -11.51 -6.21
CA ASN A 467 -15.49 -12.53 -5.18
C ASN A 467 -15.53 -11.94 -3.76
N LEU A 468 -15.40 -10.61 -3.61
CA LEU A 468 -15.34 -9.93 -2.33
C LEU A 468 -16.64 -9.18 -2.05
N MET A 469 -17.15 -9.28 -0.83
CA MET A 469 -18.32 -8.51 -0.39
C MET A 469 -18.28 -8.26 1.12
N TRP A 470 -19.19 -7.40 1.59
CA TRP A 470 -19.50 -7.29 3.01
C TRP A 470 -20.52 -8.35 3.42
N ALA A 471 -20.29 -9.03 4.54
CA ALA A 471 -21.28 -9.96 5.12
C ALA A 471 -21.44 -9.73 6.63
N SER A 472 -22.61 -10.08 7.16
CA SER A 472 -22.87 -10.02 8.61
C SER A 472 -21.99 -11.04 9.36
N ASN A 473 -21.32 -10.64 10.43
CA ASN A 473 -20.55 -11.58 11.27
C ASN A 473 -21.46 -12.28 12.28
N THR A 474 -22.38 -13.10 11.77
CA THR A 474 -23.36 -13.85 12.56
C THR A 474 -23.21 -15.36 12.35
N LYS A 475 -23.72 -16.15 13.31
CA LYS A 475 -23.81 -17.61 13.16
C LYS A 475 -24.78 -17.94 12.01
N GLY A 476 -24.25 -18.23 10.84
CA GLY A 476 -25.06 -18.58 9.66
C GLY A 476 -24.37 -18.33 8.32
N VAL A 477 -23.34 -17.48 8.28
CA VAL A 477 -22.68 -17.07 7.03
C VAL A 477 -21.78 -18.17 6.46
N HIS A 478 -20.90 -18.77 7.25
CA HIS A 478 -20.03 -19.86 6.80
C HIS A 478 -20.67 -21.24 6.97
N THR A 479 -21.84 -21.49 6.39
CA THR A 479 -22.56 -22.78 6.54
C THR A 479 -22.42 -23.69 5.31
N GLU A 480 -22.75 -24.99 5.49
CA GLU A 480 -22.86 -25.95 4.38
C GLU A 480 -23.91 -25.53 3.37
N GLU A 481 -25.03 -25.05 3.87
CA GLU A 481 -26.15 -24.60 3.05
C GLU A 481 -25.74 -23.42 2.16
N ASN A 482 -25.04 -22.42 2.70
CA ASN A 482 -24.60 -21.28 1.90
C ASN A 482 -23.52 -21.67 0.90
N ALA A 483 -22.53 -22.48 1.29
CA ALA A 483 -21.53 -23.00 0.35
C ALA A 483 -22.19 -23.78 -0.79
N LYS A 484 -23.22 -24.58 -0.49
CA LYS A 484 -24.03 -25.29 -1.47
C LYS A 484 -24.80 -24.35 -2.40
N LYS A 485 -25.49 -23.34 -1.87
CA LYS A 485 -26.22 -22.33 -2.66
C LYS A 485 -25.30 -21.61 -3.65
N VAL A 486 -24.11 -21.20 -3.19
CA VAL A 486 -23.09 -20.59 -4.05
C VAL A 486 -22.64 -21.57 -5.14
N ALA A 487 -22.28 -22.81 -4.77
CA ALA A 487 -21.85 -23.81 -5.73
C ALA A 487 -22.92 -24.11 -6.79
N GLU A 488 -24.18 -24.24 -6.39
CA GLU A 488 -25.31 -24.50 -7.29
C GLU A 488 -25.52 -23.34 -8.27
N ALA A 489 -25.51 -22.10 -7.79
CA ALA A 489 -25.67 -20.92 -8.63
C ALA A 489 -24.51 -20.74 -9.61
N LEU A 490 -23.27 -21.01 -9.17
CA LEU A 490 -22.11 -20.98 -10.05
C LEU A 490 -22.10 -22.13 -11.06
N MET A 491 -22.55 -23.33 -10.68
CA MET A 491 -22.69 -24.45 -11.60
C MET A 491 -23.71 -24.16 -12.70
N GLU A 492 -24.84 -23.55 -12.36
CA GLU A 492 -25.88 -23.17 -13.32
C GLU A 492 -25.34 -22.15 -14.32
N LYS A 493 -24.73 -21.06 -13.83
CA LYS A 493 -24.12 -20.06 -14.70
C LYS A 493 -22.96 -20.64 -15.52
N HIS A 494 -22.20 -21.56 -14.94
CA HIS A 494 -21.13 -22.24 -15.66
C HIS A 494 -21.65 -23.06 -16.83
N LYS A 495 -22.78 -23.77 -16.67
CA LYS A 495 -23.40 -24.53 -17.77
C LYS A 495 -23.86 -23.62 -18.91
N GLU A 496 -24.45 -22.48 -18.58
CA GLU A 496 -24.88 -21.46 -19.56
C GLU A 496 -23.69 -20.92 -20.36
N LEU A 497 -22.58 -20.64 -19.67
CA LEU A 497 -21.39 -20.03 -20.23
C LEU A 497 -20.40 -21.05 -20.82
N LEU A 498 -20.66 -22.36 -20.67
CA LEU A 498 -19.76 -23.43 -21.12
C LEU A 498 -19.37 -23.32 -22.60
N PRO A 499 -20.29 -23.00 -23.54
CA PRO A 499 -19.93 -22.86 -24.96
C PRO A 499 -18.96 -21.70 -25.23
N GLN A 500 -18.99 -20.67 -24.39
CA GLN A 500 -18.14 -19.48 -24.51
C GLN A 500 -16.73 -19.73 -23.97
N LEU A 501 -16.55 -20.70 -23.07
CA LEU A 501 -15.24 -21.09 -22.52
C LEU A 501 -14.34 -21.79 -23.56
N THR A 502 -14.93 -22.41 -24.59
CA THR A 502 -14.22 -23.08 -25.68
C THR A 502 -14.18 -22.26 -26.97
N GLY A 503 -14.73 -21.05 -26.94
CA GLY A 503 -14.77 -20.14 -28.08
C GLY A 503 -13.47 -19.35 -28.25
N GLU A 504 -13.49 -18.41 -29.20
CA GLU A 504 -12.41 -17.44 -29.39
C GLU A 504 -12.24 -16.55 -28.14
N ALA A 505 -11.08 -15.89 -28.01
CA ALA A 505 -10.69 -15.17 -26.81
C ALA A 505 -11.75 -14.19 -26.28
N ASP A 506 -12.50 -13.53 -27.17
CA ASP A 506 -13.56 -12.58 -26.80
C ASP A 506 -14.78 -13.25 -26.18
N ALA A 507 -15.11 -14.47 -26.59
CA ALA A 507 -16.18 -15.26 -25.97
C ALA A 507 -15.80 -15.66 -24.54
N PHE A 508 -14.56 -16.08 -24.32
CA PHE A 508 -14.06 -16.39 -22.98
C PHE A 508 -14.09 -15.16 -22.06
N LYS A 509 -13.62 -14.00 -22.55
CA LYS A 509 -13.66 -12.73 -21.80
C LYS A 509 -15.08 -12.33 -21.41
N ASN A 510 -16.03 -12.44 -22.34
CA ASN A 510 -17.44 -12.16 -22.08
C ASN A 510 -18.00 -13.14 -21.02
N ALA A 511 -17.63 -14.41 -21.10
CA ALA A 511 -18.01 -15.42 -20.12
C ALA A 511 -17.42 -15.11 -18.73
N GLN A 512 -16.16 -14.71 -18.65
CA GLN A 512 -15.52 -14.29 -17.41
C GLN A 512 -16.21 -13.07 -16.80
N LYS A 513 -16.49 -12.03 -17.58
CA LYS A 513 -17.23 -10.85 -17.13
C LYS A 513 -18.61 -11.23 -16.56
N GLN A 514 -19.38 -12.02 -17.31
CA GLN A 514 -20.69 -12.50 -16.86
C GLN A 514 -20.60 -13.36 -15.60
N MET A 515 -19.54 -14.15 -15.44
CA MET A 515 -19.32 -14.92 -14.21
C MET A 515 -18.99 -14.02 -13.03
N LYS A 516 -18.14 -12.99 -13.20
CA LYS A 516 -17.84 -11.99 -12.15
C LYS A 516 -19.09 -11.23 -11.69
N GLU A 517 -19.91 -10.77 -12.64
CA GLU A 517 -21.20 -10.11 -12.33
C GLU A 517 -22.18 -11.06 -11.63
N HIS A 518 -22.24 -12.31 -12.07
CA HIS A 518 -23.08 -13.32 -11.43
C HIS A 518 -22.61 -13.67 -10.03
N LEU A 519 -21.30 -13.72 -9.81
CA LEU A 519 -20.68 -13.99 -8.52
C LEU A 519 -21.12 -12.96 -7.47
N GLN A 520 -21.08 -11.66 -7.79
CA GLN A 520 -21.58 -10.59 -6.92
C GLN A 520 -23.08 -10.73 -6.60
N LYS A 521 -23.92 -11.01 -7.61
CA LYS A 521 -25.37 -11.25 -7.40
C LYS A 521 -25.64 -12.46 -6.50
N VAL A 522 -24.85 -13.53 -6.65
CA VAL A 522 -24.92 -14.71 -5.79
C VAL A 522 -24.51 -14.34 -4.36
N GLY A 523 -23.45 -13.56 -4.21
CA GLY A 523 -23.01 -13.02 -2.93
C GLY A 523 -24.13 -12.28 -2.21
N GLU A 524 -24.72 -11.28 -2.86
CA GLU A 524 -25.85 -10.51 -2.33
C GLU A 524 -27.02 -11.41 -1.92
N LYS A 525 -27.41 -12.36 -2.78
CA LYS A 525 -28.54 -13.26 -2.50
C LYS A 525 -28.29 -14.22 -1.33
N VAL A 526 -27.06 -14.71 -1.18
CA VAL A 526 -26.72 -15.75 -0.19
C VAL A 526 -26.31 -15.15 1.16
N PHE A 527 -25.61 -14.01 1.14
CA PHE A 527 -25.00 -13.41 2.33
C PHE A 527 -25.52 -12.01 2.65
N GLY A 528 -26.18 -11.34 1.69
CA GLY A 528 -26.70 -9.97 1.81
C GLY A 528 -28.14 -9.85 2.30
N CYS A 529 -28.80 -10.95 2.68
CA CYS A 529 -30.14 -10.93 3.24
C CYS A 529 -30.21 -11.72 4.56
N TYR A 530 -30.53 -11.01 5.65
CA TYR A 530 -31.45 -11.47 6.67
C TYR A 530 -32.34 -10.33 7.11
#